data_AF-A0A367IIT4-F1
#
_entry.id   AF-A0A367IIT4-F1
#
_cell.length_a   1.000
_cell.length_b   1.000
_cell.length_c   1.000
_cell.angle_alpha   90.00
_cell.angle_beta   90.00
_cell.angle_gamma   90.00
#
_symmetry.space_group_name_H-M   'P 1'
#
loop_
_entity.id
_entity.type
_entity.pdbx_description
1 polymer ?
#
loop_
_entity_poly.entity_id
_entity_poly.type
_entity_poly.pdbx_seq_one_letter_code
_entity_poly.pdbx_strand_id
1 'polypeptide(L)'
;MQCTKRLYSTSSLRIESFLKNRTDLTSTSYRGTLFELQSLHALESTAKMQLAHVGGRGDRGIDLRGTWAGLPVIVQCKTVKEGCTPEHIRGMMGTASMFKKRQISILATRTHTYTSEVLSHFQSSPLPLGLASVNDITLVTLMFNKSAQSFLKDRVLISTVFDALGNESLHVDILK
;
A
#
# COMPACT_ATOMS: atom_id res chain seq x y z
N MET A 1 1.24 36.90 -12.89
CA MET A 1 0.83 35.68 -13.60
C MET A 1 1.79 34.56 -13.19
N GLN A 2 1.52 33.87 -12.08
CA GLN A 2 2.38 32.78 -11.58
C GLN A 2 1.89 31.46 -12.19
N CYS A 3 2.72 30.90 -13.08
CA CYS A 3 2.53 29.59 -13.67
C CYS A 3 2.79 28.53 -12.60
N THR A 4 1.71 27.94 -12.08
CA THR A 4 1.73 26.78 -11.18
C THR A 4 2.19 25.53 -11.94
N LYS A 5 3.50 25.32 -12.04
CA LYS A 5 4.04 24.01 -12.41
C LYS A 5 3.70 23.04 -11.27
N ARG A 6 2.63 22.25 -11.44
CA ARG A 6 2.37 21.05 -10.62
C ARG A 6 3.63 20.19 -10.70
N LEU A 7 4.40 20.10 -9.62
CA LEU A 7 5.51 19.17 -9.51
C LEU A 7 4.90 17.76 -9.43
N TYR A 8 4.84 17.07 -10.56
CA TYR A 8 4.40 15.68 -10.63
C TYR A 8 5.38 14.81 -9.84
N SER A 9 4.87 13.94 -8.96
CA SER A 9 5.71 12.96 -8.27
C SER A 9 6.29 11.98 -9.29
N THR A 10 7.48 11.42 -9.04
CA THR A 10 8.11 10.42 -9.92
C THR A 10 7.19 9.23 -10.19
N SER A 11 6.37 8.82 -9.23
CA SER A 11 5.36 7.77 -9.40
C SER A 11 4.24 8.14 -10.38
N SER A 12 3.76 9.39 -10.36
CA SER A 12 2.74 9.84 -11.33
C SER A 12 3.23 9.80 -12.78
N LEU A 13 4.47 10.23 -13.02
CA LEU A 13 5.11 10.14 -14.34
C LEU A 13 5.28 8.68 -14.80
N ARG A 14 5.59 7.76 -13.88
CA ARG A 14 5.67 6.32 -14.18
C ARG A 14 4.32 5.75 -14.60
N ILE A 15 3.24 6.11 -13.92
CA ILE A 15 1.87 5.69 -14.30
C ILE A 15 1.55 6.20 -15.70
N GLU A 16 1.75 7.49 -15.97
CA GLU A 16 1.47 8.08 -17.28
C GLU A 16 2.27 7.40 -18.40
N SER A 17 3.57 7.16 -18.17
CA SER A 17 4.43 6.44 -19.12
C SER A 17 3.94 5.01 -19.36
N PHE A 18 3.52 4.31 -18.30
CA PHE A 18 2.99 2.94 -18.43
C PHE A 18 1.70 2.92 -19.26
N LEU A 19 0.78 3.85 -19.01
CA LEU A 19 -0.50 3.93 -19.74
C LEU A 19 -0.30 4.25 -21.23
N LYS A 20 0.67 5.10 -21.58
CA LYS A 20 0.97 5.44 -22.98
C LYS A 20 1.58 4.30 -23.78
N ASN A 21 2.28 3.37 -23.13
CA ASN A 21 3.12 2.37 -23.77
C ASN A 21 2.50 0.95 -23.80
N ARG A 22 1.17 0.83 -23.65
CA ARG A 22 0.48 -0.46 -23.55
C ARG A 22 -0.74 -0.50 -24.47
N THR A 23 -0.86 -1.61 -25.21
CA THR A 23 -1.94 -1.85 -26.18
C THR A 23 -2.96 -2.88 -25.68
N ASP A 24 -2.54 -3.86 -24.87
CA ASP A 24 -3.45 -4.83 -24.25
C ASP A 24 -3.77 -4.45 -22.79
N LEU A 25 -4.88 -3.73 -22.64
CA LEU A 25 -5.38 -3.25 -21.35
C LEU A 25 -6.17 -4.32 -20.56
N THR A 26 -6.36 -5.50 -21.14
CA THR A 26 -7.21 -6.56 -20.56
C THR A 26 -6.42 -7.67 -19.90
N SER A 27 -5.14 -7.82 -20.25
CA SER A 27 -4.27 -8.83 -19.66
C SER A 27 -4.16 -8.72 -18.14
N THR A 28 -3.99 -9.87 -17.49
CA THR A 28 -3.74 -9.96 -16.04
C THR A 28 -2.44 -9.26 -15.64
N SER A 29 -1.40 -9.36 -16.48
CA SER A 29 -0.13 -8.66 -16.27
C SER A 29 -0.31 -7.15 -16.33
N TYR A 30 -1.04 -6.61 -17.32
CA TYR A 30 -1.33 -5.18 -17.38
C TYR A 30 -2.05 -4.69 -16.13
N ARG A 31 -3.13 -5.38 -15.72
CA ARG A 31 -3.93 -5.01 -14.55
C ARG A 31 -3.14 -5.09 -13.25
N GLY A 32 -2.30 -6.12 -13.11
CA GLY A 32 -1.40 -6.31 -11.97
C GLY A 32 -0.39 -5.16 -11.87
N THR A 33 0.40 -4.93 -12.92
CA THR A 33 1.41 -3.88 -12.94
C THR A 33 0.79 -2.48 -12.78
N LEU A 34 -0.37 -2.22 -13.39
CA LEU A 34 -1.08 -0.96 -13.16
C LEU A 34 -1.44 -0.78 -11.69
N PHE A 35 -1.94 -1.83 -11.03
CA PHE A 35 -2.30 -1.78 -9.61
C PHE A 35 -1.07 -1.59 -8.71
N GLU A 36 0.08 -2.18 -9.04
CA GLU A 36 1.34 -1.98 -8.32
C GLU A 36 1.80 -0.51 -8.40
N LEU A 37 1.76 0.10 -9.59
CA LEU A 37 2.13 1.50 -9.80
C LEU A 37 1.15 2.47 -9.12
N GLN A 38 -0.13 2.15 -9.17
CA GLN A 38 -1.19 2.87 -8.46
C GLN A 38 -0.99 2.83 -6.94
N SER A 39 -0.70 1.65 -6.40
CA SER A 39 -0.38 1.46 -4.98
C SER A 39 0.89 2.22 -4.56
N LEU A 40 1.92 2.21 -5.41
CA LEU A 40 3.13 3.00 -5.20
C LEU A 40 2.78 4.48 -5.04
N HIS A 41 2.03 5.04 -6.01
CA HIS A 41 1.67 6.44 -5.96
C HIS A 41 0.83 6.78 -4.72
N ALA A 42 -0.19 5.98 -4.41
CA ALA A 42 -1.09 6.20 -3.28
C ALA A 42 -0.35 6.20 -1.93
N LEU A 43 0.58 5.26 -1.74
CA LEU A 43 1.36 5.15 -0.50
C LEU A 43 2.42 6.27 -0.37
N GLU A 44 3.02 6.70 -1.48
CA GLU A 44 3.93 7.85 -1.49
C GLU A 44 3.20 9.17 -1.24
N SER A 45 2.07 9.38 -1.92
CA SER A 45 1.37 10.66 -1.93
C SER A 45 0.59 10.91 -0.63
N THR A 46 -0.12 9.89 -0.13
CA THR A 46 -0.92 10.00 1.10
C THR A 46 -0.07 9.69 2.33
N ALA A 47 0.58 8.53 2.38
CA ALA A 47 1.29 8.08 3.58
C ALA A 47 2.74 8.57 3.69
N LYS A 48 3.26 9.29 2.68
CA LYS A 48 4.63 9.82 2.65
C LYS A 48 5.71 8.73 2.76
N MET A 49 5.38 7.51 2.31
CA MET A 49 6.36 6.43 2.23
C MET A 49 7.37 6.75 1.11
N GLN A 50 8.61 6.31 1.28
CA GLN A 50 9.63 6.37 0.23
C GLN A 50 9.77 4.97 -0.34
N LEU A 51 9.21 4.72 -1.52
CA LEU A 51 9.07 3.36 -2.07
C LEU A 51 9.68 3.28 -3.47
N ALA A 52 10.13 2.08 -3.82
CA ALA A 52 10.50 1.72 -5.18
C ALA A 52 9.67 0.50 -5.61
N HIS A 53 9.18 0.55 -6.85
CA HIS A 53 8.64 -0.63 -7.53
C HIS A 53 9.77 -1.61 -7.83
N VAL A 54 9.65 -2.83 -7.33
CA VAL A 54 10.62 -3.93 -7.44
C VAL A 54 9.98 -5.23 -7.95
N GLY A 55 8.67 -5.21 -8.22
CA GLY A 55 7.89 -6.36 -8.65
C GLY A 55 8.39 -6.97 -9.97
N GLY A 56 8.37 -8.29 -10.04
CA GLY A 56 8.87 -9.05 -11.18
C GLY A 56 9.08 -10.53 -10.89
N ARG A 57 9.47 -11.30 -11.91
CA ARG A 57 9.67 -12.74 -11.74
C ARG A 57 10.74 -13.04 -10.69
N GLY A 58 10.35 -13.73 -9.61
CA GLY A 58 11.27 -14.14 -8.52
C GLY A 58 11.37 -13.16 -7.35
N ASP A 59 10.53 -12.12 -7.31
CA ASP A 59 10.44 -11.13 -6.23
C ASP A 59 9.93 -11.67 -4.88
N ARG A 60 9.55 -12.96 -4.84
CA ARG A 60 8.95 -13.65 -3.68
C ARG A 60 7.66 -12.97 -3.20
N GLY A 61 6.92 -12.35 -4.13
CA GLY A 61 5.66 -11.67 -3.85
C GLY A 61 5.82 -10.28 -3.23
N ILE A 62 6.93 -9.59 -3.50
CA ILE A 62 7.15 -8.20 -3.09
C ILE A 62 7.12 -7.31 -4.32
N ASP A 63 6.12 -6.44 -4.37
CA ASP A 63 5.94 -5.53 -5.48
C ASP A 63 6.60 -4.18 -5.22
N LEU A 64 6.56 -3.70 -3.97
CA LEU A 64 7.20 -2.44 -3.55
C LEU A 64 8.09 -2.65 -2.34
N ARG A 65 9.18 -1.89 -2.27
CA ARG A 65 10.10 -1.87 -1.12
C ARG A 65 10.63 -0.47 -0.87
N GLY A 66 10.83 -0.13 0.40
CA GLY A 66 11.49 1.11 0.78
C GLY A 66 11.44 1.39 2.27
N THR A 67 11.16 2.63 2.65
CA THR A 67 11.17 3.10 4.04
C THR A 67 9.98 3.98 4.37
N TRP A 68 9.61 3.99 5.65
CA TRP A 68 8.56 4.85 6.19
C TRP A 68 8.85 5.19 7.65
N ALA A 69 8.91 6.48 7.98
CA ALA A 69 9.26 6.98 9.31
C ALA A 69 10.52 6.32 9.93
N GLY A 70 11.54 6.05 9.09
CA GLY A 70 12.78 5.39 9.48
C GLY A 70 12.73 3.86 9.59
N LEU A 71 11.59 3.24 9.30
CA LEU A 71 11.42 1.79 9.29
C LEU A 71 11.45 1.23 7.85
N PRO A 72 12.06 0.06 7.62
CA PRO A 72 11.88 -0.68 6.38
C PRO A 72 10.40 -1.03 6.13
N VAL A 73 9.96 -0.92 4.88
CA VAL A 73 8.63 -1.31 4.41
C VAL A 73 8.75 -2.22 3.20
N ILE A 74 7.95 -3.29 3.18
CA ILE A 74 7.64 -4.03 1.95
C ILE A 74 6.14 -4.02 1.71
N VAL A 75 5.76 -4.05 0.45
CA VAL A 75 4.37 -4.08 0.03
C VAL A 75 4.17 -5.20 -0.98
N GLN A 76 3.12 -6.00 -0.77
CA GLN A 76 2.58 -6.91 -1.76
C GLN A 76 1.28 -6.31 -2.29
N CYS A 77 1.14 -6.24 -3.60
CA CYS A 77 -0.01 -5.72 -4.30
C CYS A 77 -0.80 -6.90 -4.86
N LYS A 78 -2.02 -7.12 -4.36
CA LYS A 78 -2.90 -8.17 -4.86
C LYS A 78 -4.15 -7.58 -5.49
N THR A 79 -4.29 -7.82 -6.80
CA THR A 79 -5.57 -7.63 -7.47
C THR A 79 -6.46 -8.83 -7.16
N VAL A 80 -7.49 -8.61 -6.34
CA VAL A 80 -8.44 -9.65 -5.90
C VAL A 80 -9.80 -9.41 -6.57
N LYS A 81 -10.41 -10.48 -7.10
CA LYS A 81 -11.75 -10.40 -7.72
C LYS A 81 -12.88 -10.46 -6.68
N GLU A 82 -12.73 -11.34 -5.70
CA GLU A 82 -13.76 -11.66 -4.68
C GLU A 82 -13.40 -11.12 -3.29
N GLY A 83 -12.52 -10.12 -3.23
CA GLY A 83 -12.01 -9.59 -1.97
C GLY A 83 -10.79 -10.34 -1.42
N CYS A 84 -10.27 -9.84 -0.31
CA CYS A 84 -9.12 -10.45 0.34
C CYS A 84 -9.56 -11.71 1.11
N THR A 85 -8.83 -12.81 0.97
CA THR A 85 -9.07 -14.07 1.68
C THR A 85 -7.95 -14.32 2.70
N PRO A 86 -8.14 -15.26 3.65
CA PRO A 86 -7.10 -15.66 4.60
C PRO A 86 -5.81 -16.15 3.92
N GLU A 87 -5.91 -16.74 2.74
CA GLU A 87 -4.75 -17.20 1.96
C GLU A 87 -3.81 -16.04 1.59
N HIS A 88 -4.37 -14.89 1.19
CA HIS A 88 -3.56 -13.71 0.88
C HIS A 88 -2.79 -13.21 2.11
N ILE A 89 -3.43 -13.20 3.28
CA ILE A 89 -2.77 -12.84 4.55
C ILE A 89 -1.66 -13.83 4.88
N ARG A 90 -1.93 -15.14 4.78
CA ARG A 90 -0.92 -16.18 5.04
C ARG A 90 0.25 -16.10 4.07
N GLY A 91 -0.01 -15.82 2.79
CA GLY A 91 1.03 -15.58 1.78
C GLY A 91 1.92 -14.38 2.11
N MET A 92 1.30 -13.26 2.52
CA MET A 92 2.02 -12.09 3.05
C MET A 92 2.84 -12.45 4.29
N MET A 93 2.28 -13.17 5.26
CA MET A 93 2.99 -13.59 6.47
C MET A 93 4.21 -14.46 6.14
N GLY A 94 4.06 -15.40 5.21
CA GLY A 94 5.16 -16.21 4.69
C GLY A 94 6.28 -15.33 4.15
N THR A 95 5.92 -14.34 3.34
CA THR A 95 6.87 -13.36 2.77
C THR A 95 7.54 -12.53 3.87
N ALA A 96 6.75 -11.93 4.76
CA ALA A 96 7.20 -11.05 5.85
C ALA A 96 8.16 -11.76 6.82
N SER A 97 7.93 -13.04 7.10
CA SER A 97 8.79 -13.83 8.00
C SER A 97 10.21 -14.04 7.47
N MET A 98 10.46 -13.84 6.17
CA MET A 98 11.78 -13.95 5.55
C MET A 98 12.65 -12.72 5.76
N PHE A 99 12.11 -11.62 6.31
CA PHE A 99 12.81 -10.34 6.40
C PHE A 99 13.11 -9.92 7.85
N LYS A 100 13.69 -8.72 8.00
CA LYS A 100 14.23 -8.22 9.27
C LYS A 100 13.14 -8.09 10.33
N LYS A 101 13.52 -8.30 11.60
CA LYS A 101 12.61 -8.22 12.77
C LYS A 101 11.93 -6.85 12.97
N ARG A 102 12.44 -5.77 12.38
CA ARG A 102 11.90 -4.40 12.51
C ARG A 102 11.53 -3.86 11.14
N GLN A 103 10.43 -4.37 10.59
CA GLN A 103 9.94 -4.02 9.26
C GLN A 103 8.41 -4.07 9.25
N ILE A 104 7.78 -3.16 8.52
CA ILE A 104 6.35 -3.18 8.28
C ILE A 104 6.09 -3.88 6.95
N SER A 105 5.17 -4.85 6.94
CA SER A 105 4.77 -5.58 5.73
C SER A 105 3.31 -5.28 5.40
N ILE A 106 3.06 -4.67 4.25
CA ILE A 106 1.74 -4.15 3.87
C ILE A 106 1.17 -4.99 2.73
N LEU A 107 -0.06 -5.48 2.89
CA LEU A 107 -0.82 -6.06 1.79
C LEU A 107 -1.75 -4.96 1.22
N ALA A 108 -1.48 -4.54 -0.01
CA ALA A 108 -2.29 -3.60 -0.75
C ALA A 108 -3.29 -4.34 -1.63
N THR A 109 -4.57 -4.00 -1.52
CA THR A 109 -5.65 -4.55 -2.34
C THR A 109 -6.60 -3.44 -2.79
N ARG A 110 -7.53 -3.74 -3.72
CA ARG A 110 -8.62 -2.82 -4.07
C ARG A 110 -9.82 -2.90 -3.13
N THR A 111 -9.86 -3.89 -2.23
CA THR A 111 -10.98 -4.02 -1.29
C THR A 111 -10.77 -3.14 -0.08
N HIS A 112 -11.81 -2.40 0.32
CA HIS A 112 -11.83 -1.62 1.55
C HIS A 112 -12.51 -2.36 2.71
N THR A 113 -13.13 -3.52 2.44
CA THR A 113 -13.75 -4.38 3.45
C THR A 113 -13.01 -5.71 3.54
N TYR A 114 -12.94 -6.24 4.77
CA TYR A 114 -12.28 -7.51 5.09
C TYR A 114 -13.23 -8.36 5.93
N THR A 115 -13.26 -9.67 5.66
CA THR A 115 -14.07 -10.60 6.45
C THR A 115 -13.51 -10.75 7.87
N SER A 116 -14.34 -11.17 8.82
CA SER A 116 -13.91 -11.42 10.20
C SER A 116 -12.76 -12.44 10.29
N GLU A 117 -12.73 -13.43 9.38
CA GLU A 117 -11.67 -14.43 9.31
C GLU A 117 -10.33 -13.80 8.89
N VAL A 118 -10.33 -12.93 7.88
CA VAL A 118 -9.14 -12.18 7.45
C VAL A 118 -8.63 -11.29 8.56
N LEU A 119 -9.54 -10.56 9.22
CA LEU A 119 -9.20 -9.69 10.35
C LEU A 119 -8.64 -10.49 11.53
N SER A 120 -9.19 -11.66 11.82
CA SER A 120 -8.68 -12.56 12.88
C SER A 120 -7.24 -12.99 12.61
N HIS A 121 -6.91 -13.43 11.39
CA HIS A 121 -5.53 -13.75 11.01
C HIS A 121 -4.59 -12.55 11.06
N PHE A 122 -5.06 -11.39 10.61
CA PHE A 122 -4.28 -10.15 10.62
C PHE A 122 -3.96 -9.68 12.04
N GLN A 123 -4.96 -9.67 12.92
CA GLN A 123 -4.86 -9.18 14.31
C GLN A 123 -4.05 -10.13 15.21
N SER A 124 -4.19 -11.44 15.01
CA SER A 124 -3.48 -12.46 15.81
C SER A 124 -2.02 -12.65 15.40
N SER A 125 -1.62 -12.18 14.21
CA SER A 125 -0.25 -12.33 13.72
C SER A 125 0.76 -11.57 14.59
N PRO A 126 1.89 -12.21 14.98
CA PRO A 126 2.98 -11.53 15.68
C PRO A 126 3.82 -10.66 14.74
N LEU A 127 3.67 -10.84 13.42
CA LEU A 127 4.42 -10.07 12.44
C LEU A 127 3.85 -8.65 12.32
N PRO A 128 4.67 -7.63 12.03
CA PRO A 128 4.19 -6.26 11.89
C PRO A 128 3.53 -6.08 10.52
N LEU A 129 2.21 -6.25 10.49
CA LEU A 129 1.42 -6.26 9.27
C LEU A 129 0.58 -4.98 9.11
N GLY A 130 0.40 -4.58 7.85
CA GLY A 130 -0.55 -3.56 7.43
C GLY A 130 -1.49 -4.05 6.32
N LEU A 131 -2.69 -3.48 6.28
CA LEU A 131 -3.67 -3.64 5.21
C LEU A 131 -3.90 -2.27 4.58
N ALA A 132 -3.71 -2.18 3.27
CA ALA A 132 -3.97 -0.97 2.51
C ALA A 132 -5.06 -1.24 1.47
N SER A 133 -6.08 -0.38 1.44
CA SER A 133 -7.04 -0.33 0.34
C SER A 133 -6.69 0.82 -0.58
N VAL A 134 -6.48 0.51 -1.85
CA VAL A 134 -6.12 1.48 -2.88
C VAL A 134 -7.19 1.45 -3.97
N ASN A 135 -7.80 2.61 -4.20
CA ASN A 135 -8.70 2.82 -5.33
C ASN A 135 -8.05 3.81 -6.31
N ASP A 136 -7.64 3.29 -7.46
CA ASP A 136 -6.78 3.98 -8.42
C ASP A 136 -5.54 4.58 -7.76
N ILE A 137 -5.42 5.90 -7.71
CA ILE A 137 -4.26 6.58 -7.11
C ILE A 137 -4.51 7.03 -5.67
N THR A 138 -5.66 6.68 -5.10
CA THR A 138 -6.10 7.11 -3.78
C THR A 138 -5.94 5.99 -2.76
N LEU A 139 -5.25 6.29 -1.66
CA LEU A 139 -5.21 5.42 -0.49
C LEU A 139 -6.49 5.63 0.33
N VAL A 140 -7.38 4.64 0.31
CA VAL A 140 -8.70 4.70 0.96
C VAL A 140 -8.59 4.34 2.43
N THR A 141 -7.95 3.21 2.75
CA THR A 141 -7.73 2.77 4.12
C THR A 141 -6.30 2.31 4.30
N LEU A 142 -5.77 2.54 5.50
CA LEU A 142 -4.47 2.02 5.93
C LEU A 142 -4.57 1.61 7.40
N MET A 143 -4.49 0.31 7.64
CA MET A 143 -4.67 -0.28 8.96
C MET A 143 -3.43 -1.09 9.35
N PHE A 144 -3.11 -1.11 10.63
CA PHE A 144 -1.97 -1.85 11.18
C PHE A 144 -2.40 -2.75 12.32
N ASN A 145 -1.80 -3.94 12.43
CA ASN A 145 -2.05 -4.82 13.57
C ASN A 145 -1.26 -4.35 14.80
N LYS A 146 -1.49 -4.99 15.96
CA LYS A 146 -0.86 -4.60 17.23
C LYS A 146 0.67 -4.57 17.15
N SER A 147 1.27 -5.53 16.44
CA SER A 147 2.72 -5.62 16.25
C SER A 147 3.26 -4.41 15.47
N ALA A 148 2.65 -4.08 14.33
CA ALA A 148 3.02 -2.89 13.55
C ALA A 148 2.77 -1.58 14.31
N GLN A 149 1.64 -1.45 15.01
CA GLN A 149 1.33 -0.28 15.82
C GLN A 149 2.40 -0.02 16.89
N SER A 150 2.96 -1.06 17.50
CA SER A 150 4.04 -0.90 18.49
C SER A 150 5.30 -0.22 17.93
N PHE A 151 5.54 -0.35 16.63
CA PHE A 151 6.67 0.31 15.95
C PHE A 151 6.32 1.72 15.47
N LEU A 152 5.04 2.00 15.24
CA LEU A 152 4.54 3.23 14.63
C LEU A 152 3.99 4.26 15.63
N LYS A 153 3.68 3.85 16.87
CA LYS A 153 2.97 4.63 17.91
C LYS A 153 3.45 6.08 18.08
N ASP A 154 4.76 6.31 17.97
CA ASP A 154 5.38 7.63 18.16
C ASP A 154 6.02 8.17 16.88
N ARG A 155 5.66 7.60 15.72
CA ARG A 155 6.25 7.91 14.41
C ARG A 155 5.23 8.39 13.40
N VAL A 156 3.99 7.91 13.52
CA VAL A 156 2.93 8.16 12.54
C VAL A 156 1.62 8.35 13.26
N LEU A 157 0.90 9.41 12.89
CA LEU A 157 -0.50 9.60 13.23
C LEU A 157 -1.35 9.34 11.99
N ILE A 158 -2.35 8.47 12.11
CA ILE A 158 -3.31 8.17 11.04
C ILE A 158 -4.68 8.63 11.52
N SER A 159 -5.32 9.50 10.76
CA SER A 159 -6.62 10.07 11.09
C SER A 159 -7.54 10.08 9.88
N THR A 160 -8.85 10.09 10.15
CA THR A 160 -9.87 10.33 9.11
C THR A 160 -10.30 11.79 9.23
N VAL A 161 -10.25 12.51 8.11
CA VAL A 161 -10.69 13.91 8.01
C VAL A 161 -11.91 13.96 7.11
N PHE A 162 -12.91 14.71 7.56
CA PHE A 162 -14.15 14.96 6.82
C PHE A 162 -14.09 16.34 6.19
N ASP A 163 -14.44 16.44 4.91
CA ASP A 163 -14.63 17.74 4.28
C ASP A 163 -15.99 18.37 4.64
N ALA A 164 -16.24 19.58 4.16
CA ALA A 164 -17.49 20.30 4.42
C ALA A 164 -18.75 19.61 3.85
N LEU A 165 -18.57 18.66 2.94
CA LEU A 165 -19.64 17.84 2.35
C LEU A 165 -19.80 16.49 3.06
N GLY A 166 -18.98 16.22 4.09
CA GLY A 166 -18.97 14.96 4.83
C GLY A 166 -18.19 13.84 4.14
N ASN A 167 -17.42 14.13 3.10
CA ASN A 167 -16.59 13.10 2.47
C ASN A 167 -15.39 12.78 3.36
N GLU A 168 -15.17 11.49 3.58
CA GLU A 168 -14.04 10.97 4.34
C GLU A 168 -12.76 10.93 3.51
N SER A 169 -11.65 11.33 4.12
CA SER A 169 -10.32 11.22 3.56
C SER A 169 -9.32 10.75 4.61
N LEU A 170 -8.40 9.89 4.21
CA LEU A 170 -7.33 9.41 5.06
C LEU A 170 -6.21 10.47 5.12
N HIS A 171 -5.83 10.86 6.33
CA HIS A 171 -4.69 11.73 6.58
C HIS A 171 -3.61 10.98 7.36
N VAL A 172 -2.35 11.19 7.00
CA VAL A 172 -1.20 10.51 7.58
C VAL A 172 -0.10 11.53 7.84
N ASP A 173 0.20 11.75 9.12
CA ASP A 173 1.26 12.64 9.57
C ASP A 173 2.46 11.84 10.08
N ILE A 174 3.67 12.25 9.67
CA ILE A 174 4.92 11.71 10.21
C ILE A 174 5.33 12.56 11.41
N LEU A 175 5.37 11.94 12.59
CA LEU A 175 5.80 12.56 13.83
C LEU A 175 7.33 12.64 13.85
N LYS A 176 7.85 13.78 14.29
CA LYS A 176 9.30 14.04 14.39
C LYS A 176 9.87 13.51 15.70
#